data_AF-A0AA35UX54-F1
#
_entry.id   AF-A0AA35UX54-F1
#
_cell.length_a   1.000
_cell.length_b   1.000
_cell.length_c   1.000
_cell.angle_alpha   90.00
_cell.angle_beta   90.00
_cell.angle_gamma   90.00
#
_symmetry.space_group_name_H-M   'P 1'
#
loop_
_entity.id
_entity.type
_entity.pdbx_description
1 polymer ?
#
loop_
_entity_poly.entity_id
_entity_poly.type
_entity_poly.pdbx_seq_one_letter_code
_entity_poly.pdbx_strand_id
1 'polypeptide(L)'
;MSKHPCHRSQVARLRRAEGQLRGVIRLIENGDYCIEVLNQLKAAQKALSSVEANILETHIENCVAGAIGGTEDAQQKIAELTKIIKR
;
A
#
# COMPACT_ATOMS: atom_id res chain seq x y z
N MET A 1 11.11 -18.36 12.98
CA MET A 1 9.82 -17.64 12.93
C MET A 1 10.09 -16.27 12.31
N SER A 2 9.30 -15.85 11.32
CA SER A 2 9.62 -14.69 10.45
C SER A 2 9.83 -13.42 11.26
N LYS A 3 10.92 -12.68 10.99
CA LYS A 3 11.29 -11.40 11.64
C LYS A 3 10.35 -10.22 11.30
N HIS A 4 9.23 -10.48 10.61
CA HIS A 4 8.36 -9.43 10.06
C HIS A 4 6.88 -9.66 10.41
N PRO A 5 6.12 -8.57 10.63
CA PRO A 5 4.69 -8.65 10.92
C PRO A 5 3.90 -9.24 9.74
N CYS A 6 2.79 -9.93 10.06
CA CYS A 6 1.90 -10.52 9.05
C CYS A 6 0.83 -9.50 8.63
N HIS A 7 0.62 -9.34 7.31
CA HIS A 7 -0.37 -8.39 6.75
C HIS A 7 -1.58 -9.07 6.10
N ARG A 8 -1.92 -10.32 6.49
CA ARG A 8 -3.03 -11.08 5.88
C ARG A 8 -4.37 -10.32 5.91
N SER A 9 -4.58 -9.43 6.89
CA SER A 9 -5.76 -8.57 6.98
C SER A 9 -5.92 -7.60 5.79
N GLN A 10 -4.85 -7.29 5.05
CA GLN A 10 -4.89 -6.41 3.88
C GLN A 10 -5.35 -7.12 2.59
N VAL A 11 -5.37 -8.46 2.56
CA VAL A 11 -5.76 -9.25 1.37
C VAL A 11 -7.18 -8.89 0.89
N ALA A 12 -8.12 -8.67 1.82
CA ALA A 12 -9.48 -8.27 1.45
C ALA A 12 -9.53 -6.89 0.76
N ARG A 13 -8.65 -5.95 1.12
CA ARG A 13 -8.54 -4.64 0.48
C ARG A 13 -7.88 -4.76 -0.89
N LEU A 14 -6.83 -5.57 -1.01
CA LEU A 14 -6.19 -5.87 -2.29
C LEU A 14 -7.16 -6.52 -3.29
N ARG A 15 -8.01 -7.45 -2.86
CA ARG A 15 -9.06 -8.04 -3.71
C ARG A 15 -10.06 -7.00 -4.24
N ARG A 16 -10.38 -5.96 -3.45
CA ARG A 16 -11.23 -4.84 -3.93
C ARG A 16 -10.49 -4.01 -4.98
N ALA A 17 -9.22 -3.67 -4.75
CA ALA A 17 -8.40 -2.95 -5.71
C ALA A 17 -8.24 -3.74 -7.03
N GLU A 18 -8.08 -5.07 -6.95
CA GLU A 18 -8.07 -5.96 -8.11
C GLU A 18 -9.39 -5.88 -8.89
N GLY A 19 -10.54 -5.90 -8.21
CA GLY A 19 -11.85 -5.72 -8.85
C GLY A 19 -11.99 -4.38 -9.57
N GLN A 20 -11.48 -3.30 -8.97
CA GLN A 20 -11.46 -1.97 -9.58
C GLN A 20 -10.56 -1.95 -10.83
N LEU A 21 -9.36 -2.54 -10.77
CA LEU A 21 -8.46 -2.66 -11.92
C LEU A 21 -9.08 -3.46 -13.06
N ARG A 22 -9.75 -4.57 -12.76
CA ARG A 22 -10.54 -5.31 -13.76
C ARG A 22 -11.65 -4.45 -14.38
N GLY A 23 -12.25 -3.55 -13.59
CA GLY A 23 -13.21 -2.56 -14.09
C GLY A 23 -12.58 -1.56 -15.06
N VAL A 24 -11.42 -0.99 -14.71
CA VAL A 24 -10.66 -0.09 -15.58
C VAL A 24 -10.31 -0.75 -16.90
N ILE A 25 -9.83 -2.00 -16.88
CA ILE A 25 -9.50 -2.75 -18.10
C ILE A 25 -10.72 -2.85 -19.02
N ARG A 26 -11.89 -3.24 -18.49
CA ARG A 26 -13.14 -3.31 -19.28
C ARG A 26 -13.53 -1.97 -19.88
N LEU A 27 -13.44 -0.88 -19.11
CA LEU A 27 -13.77 0.46 -19.62
C LEU A 27 -12.88 0.84 -20.82
N ILE A 28 -11.60 0.50 -20.76
CA ILE A 28 -10.64 0.75 -21.85
C ILE A 28 -10.95 -0.14 -23.06
N GLU A 29 -11.19 -1.44 -22.85
CA GLU A 29 -11.51 -2.39 -23.91
C GLU A 29 -12.80 -2.02 -24.66
N ASN A 30 -13.77 -1.43 -23.96
CA ASN A 30 -15.03 -0.97 -24.52
C ASN A 30 -14.93 0.41 -25.21
N GLY A 31 -13.82 1.13 -25.04
CA GLY A 31 -13.68 2.50 -25.52
C GLY A 31 -14.58 3.50 -24.77
N ASP A 32 -14.85 3.24 -23.49
CA ASP A 32 -15.70 4.09 -22.66
C ASP A 32 -15.09 5.47 -22.41
N TYR A 33 -15.94 6.40 -21.97
CA TYR A 33 -15.57 7.80 -21.77
C TYR A 33 -14.36 7.97 -20.84
N CYS A 34 -13.38 8.78 -21.27
CA CYS A 34 -12.11 8.96 -20.58
C CYS A 34 -12.26 9.36 -19.10
N ILE A 35 -13.28 10.15 -18.74
CA ILE A 35 -13.51 10.57 -17.35
C ILE A 35 -13.91 9.38 -16.47
N GLU A 36 -14.68 8.42 -16.98
CA GLU A 36 -15.04 7.21 -16.24
C GLU A 36 -13.83 6.31 -16.00
N VAL A 37 -12.99 6.15 -17.02
CA VAL A 37 -11.70 5.44 -16.89
C VAL A 37 -10.83 6.10 -15.83
N LEU A 38 -10.68 7.43 -15.87
CA LEU A 38 -9.88 8.18 -14.91
C LEU A 38 -10.45 8.08 -13.48
N ASN A 39 -11.77 8.17 -13.31
CA ASN A 39 -12.43 8.03 -12.01
C ASN A 39 -12.20 6.64 -11.41
N GLN A 40 -12.37 5.57 -12.19
CA GLN A 40 -12.12 4.21 -11.71
C GLN A 40 -10.64 3.97 -11.41
N LEU A 41 -9.74 4.50 -12.24
CA LEU A 41 -8.31 4.39 -12.01
C LEU A 41 -7.90 5.10 -10.71
N LYS A 42 -8.46 6.27 -10.43
CA LYS A 42 -8.24 6.99 -9.16
C LYS A 42 -8.78 6.22 -7.95
N ALA A 43 -9.91 5.54 -8.09
CA ALA A 43 -10.46 4.71 -7.04
C ALA A 43 -9.53 3.52 -6.71
N ALA A 44 -8.98 2.86 -7.75
CA ALA A 44 -7.98 1.79 -7.58
C ALA A 44 -6.69 2.31 -6.93
N GLN A 45 -6.17 3.46 -7.38
CA GLN A 45 -4.98 4.09 -6.80
C GLN A 45 -5.19 4.35 -5.30
N LYS A 46 -6.32 4.94 -4.90
CA LYS A 46 -6.62 5.24 -3.49
C LYS A 46 -6.71 3.97 -2.63
N ALA A 47 -7.29 2.90 -3.17
CA ALA A 47 -7.36 1.61 -2.47
C ALA A 47 -5.96 1.03 -2.21
N LEU A 48 -5.06 1.12 -3.21
CA LEU A 48 -3.67 0.68 -3.08
C LEU A 48 -2.89 1.53 -2.07
N SER A 49 -3.00 2.87 -2.15
CA SER A 49 -2.34 3.78 -1.20
C SER A 49 -2.79 3.53 0.24
N SER A 50 -4.06 3.17 0.46
CA SER A 50 -4.54 2.80 1.80
C SER A 50 -3.92 1.50 2.32
N VAL A 51 -3.74 0.50 1.45
CA VAL A 51 -3.07 -0.76 1.84
C VAL A 51 -1.61 -0.51 2.17
N GLU A 52 -0.93 0.27 1.34
CA GLU A 52 0.46 0.68 1.56
C GLU A 52 0.64 1.38 2.90
N ALA A 53 -0.19 2.39 3.20
CA ALA A 53 -0.14 3.10 4.47
C ALA A 53 -0.33 2.18 5.69
N ASN A 54 -1.28 1.24 5.64
CA ASN A 54 -1.50 0.30 6.74
C ASN A 54 -0.31 -0.66 6.95
N ILE A 55 0.31 -1.13 5.86
CA ILE A 55 1.49 -2.00 5.93
C ILE A 55 2.67 -1.22 6.54
N LEU A 56 2.84 0.02 6.10
CA LEU A 56 3.86 0.93 6.59
C LEU A 56 3.70 1.22 8.09
N GLU A 57 2.50 1.57 8.54
CA GLU A 57 2.15 1.78 9.95
C GLU A 57 2.49 0.54 10.79
N THR A 58 2.04 -0.64 10.34
CA THR A 58 2.34 -1.91 11.02
C THR A 58 3.85 -2.15 11.10
N HIS A 59 4.61 -1.81 10.06
CA HIS A 59 6.07 -1.95 10.06
C HIS A 59 6.72 -1.00 11.07
N ILE A 60 6.28 0.26 11.13
CA ILE A 60 6.77 1.25 12.11
C ILE A 60 6.54 0.74 13.53
N GLU A 61 5.32 0.33 13.85
CA GLU A 61 4.95 -0.12 15.20
C GLU A 61 5.72 -1.37 15.65
N ASN A 62 5.94 -2.33 14.74
CA ASN A 62 6.51 -3.63 15.13
C ASN A 62 8.04 -3.71 14.93
N CYS A 63 8.58 -3.05 13.92
CA CYS A 63 10.00 -3.14 13.58
C CYS A 63 10.81 -1.93 14.09
N VAL A 64 10.20 -0.74 14.19
CA VAL A 64 10.89 0.48 14.62
C VAL A 64 10.69 0.77 16.10
N ALA A 65 9.48 0.64 16.64
CA ALA A 65 9.22 0.91 18.06
C ALA A 65 10.03 -0.02 19.00
N GLY A 66 10.25 -1.28 18.59
CA GLY A 66 11.12 -2.22 19.30
C GLY A 66 12.62 -1.89 19.26
N ALA A 67 13.05 -0.97 18.38
CA ALA A 67 14.45 -0.56 18.21
C ALA A 67 14.80 0.75 18.93
N ILE A 68 13.85 1.42 19.58
CA ILE A 68 14.06 2.73 20.25
C ILE A 68 15.05 2.64 21.44
N GLY A 69 15.50 1.44 21.83
CA GLY A 69 16.64 1.25 22.74
C GLY A 69 18.04 1.49 22.13
N GLY A 70 18.17 1.65 20.80
CA GLY A 70 19.46 1.88 20.12
C GLY A 70 19.31 2.78 18.89
N THR A 71 19.94 3.96 18.92
CA THR A 71 19.69 5.09 18.01
C THR A 71 20.03 4.85 16.53
N GLU A 72 20.99 3.97 16.20
CA GLU A 72 21.36 3.68 14.80
C GLU A 72 20.33 2.78 14.08
N ASP A 73 19.80 1.76 14.75
CA ASP A 73 18.88 0.78 14.14
C ASP A 73 17.50 1.41 13.85
N ALA A 74 17.10 2.40 14.65
CA ALA A 74 15.91 3.20 14.40
C ALA A 74 16.07 4.12 13.18
N GLN A 75 17.22 4.78 13.01
CA GLN A 75 17.48 5.67 11.88
C GLN A 75 17.49 4.91 10.54
N GLN A 76 18.05 3.70 10.51
CA GLN A 76 18.07 2.89 9.28
C GLN A 76 16.67 2.45 8.86
N LYS A 77 15.81 2.04 9.80
CA LYS A 77 14.42 1.67 9.49
C LYS A 77 13.57 2.87 9.08
N ILE A 78 13.77 4.04 9.69
CA ILE A 78 13.13 5.30 9.26
C ILE A 78 13.57 5.68 7.83
N ALA A 79 14.84 5.46 7.46
CA ALA A 79 15.32 5.72 6.10
C ALA A 79 14.72 4.78 5.04
N GLU A 80 14.52 3.49 5.37
CA GLU A 80 13.79 2.55 4.50
C GLU A 80 12.34 2.98 4.27
N LEU A 81 11.64 3.39 5.33
CA LEU A 81 10.27 3.90 5.24
C LEU A 81 10.18 5.18 4.40
N THR A 82 11.14 6.09 4.59
CA THR A 82 11.23 7.33 3.82
C THR A 82 11.45 7.08 2.32
N LYS A 83 12.14 6.00 1.94
CA LYS A 83 12.31 5.60 0.53
C LYS A 83 11.02 5.10 -0.12
N ILE A 84 10.13 4.47 0.65
CA ILE A 84 8.85 3.97 0.14
C ILE A 84 7.89 5.16 -0.09
N ILE A 85 7.80 6.09 0.87
CA ILE A 85 6.91 7.27 0.78
C ILE A 85 7.34 8.26 -0.33
N LYS A 86 8.65 8.37 -0.60
CA LYS A 86 9.19 9.34 -1.59
C LYS A 86 9.18 8.84 -3.04
N ARG A 87 8.60 7.66 -3.30
CA ARG A 87 8.53 7.08 -4.64
C ARG A 87 7.16 7.31 -5.27
#